data_AF-D7T2U2-F1
#
_entry.id   AF-D7T2U2-F1
#
_cell.length_a   1.000
_cell.length_b   1.000
_cell.length_c   1.000
_cell.angle_alpha   90.00
_cell.angle_beta   90.00
_cell.angle_gamma   90.00
#
_symmetry.space_group_name_H-M   'P 1'
#
loop_
_entity.id
_entity.type
_entity.pdbx_description
1 polymer ?
#
loop_
_entity_poly.entity_id
_entity_poly.type
_entity_poly.pdbx_seq_one_letter_code
_entity_poly.pdbx_strand_id
1 'polypeptide(L)'
;MEMIISFPTLLALIRTTCSCWLRINQQVRKDGVNVKGYFAWSLLDNYKWNSSYTLRFDIIFIDYDNNLKRHPKDSAMWFKKFLKK
;
A
#
# COMPACT_ATOMS: atom_id res chain seq x y z
N MET A 1 13.05 12.87 -14.16
CA MET A 1 12.11 11.81 -14.57
C MET A 1 11.54 11.20 -13.30
N GLU A 2 10.39 11.69 -12.82
CA GLU A 2 9.75 11.11 -11.64
C GLU A 2 9.14 9.76 -12.01
N MET A 3 9.57 8.69 -11.35
CA MET A 3 9.03 7.35 -11.62
C MET A 3 7.80 7.16 -10.75
N ILE A 4 6.70 7.80 -11.15
CA ILE A 4 5.38 7.47 -10.64
C ILE A 4 5.03 6.12 -11.26
N ILE A 5 5.06 5.07 -10.46
CA ILE A 5 4.57 3.77 -10.92
C ILE A 5 3.12 3.95 -11.33
N SER A 6 2.83 3.60 -12.57
CA SER A 6 1.52 3.79 -13.16
C SER A 6 0.45 3.14 -12.28
N PHE A 7 -0.65 3.87 -12.09
CA PHE A 7 -1.81 3.49 -11.26
C PHE A 7 -2.27 2.03 -11.39
N PRO A 8 -2.25 1.36 -12.57
CA PRO A 8 -2.65 -0.04 -12.69
C PRO A 8 -1.74 -1.00 -11.90
N THR A 9 -0.44 -0.72 -11.85
CA THR A 9 0.59 -1.62 -11.32
C THR A 9 0.55 -1.67 -9.79
N LEU A 10 0.37 -0.53 -9.13
CA LEU A 10 0.30 -0.45 -7.67
C LEU A 10 -0.98 -1.11 -7.12
N LEU A 11 -2.12 -0.90 -7.78
CA LEU A 11 -3.38 -1.52 -7.39
C LEU A 11 -3.32 -3.05 -7.52
N ALA A 12 -2.75 -3.56 -8.62
CA ALA A 12 -2.54 -4.99 -8.82
C ALA A 12 -1.61 -5.60 -7.77
N LEU A 13 -0.54 -4.88 -7.40
CA LEU A 13 0.38 -5.30 -6.34
C LEU A 13 -0.34 -5.43 -5.00
N ILE A 14 -1.07 -4.39 -4.56
CA ILE A 14 -1.77 -4.40 -3.27
C ILE A 14 -2.85 -5.49 -3.20
N ARG A 15 -3.56 -5.73 -4.30
CA ARG A 15 -4.54 -6.83 -4.39
C ARG A 15 -3.88 -8.19 -4.19
N THR A 16 -2.75 -8.40 -4.87
CA THR A 16 -2.01 -9.65 -4.81
C THR A 16 -1.42 -9.87 -3.41
N THR A 17 -0.78 -8.85 -2.82
CA THR A 17 -0.18 -8.97 -1.48
C THR A 17 -1.23 -9.20 -0.39
N CYS A 18 -2.38 -8.53 -0.45
CA CYS A 18 -3.48 -8.78 0.49
C CYS A 18 -4.04 -10.20 0.36
N SER A 19 -4.17 -10.71 -0.87
CA SER A 19 -4.63 -12.07 -1.13
C SER A 19 -3.62 -13.12 -0.64
N CYS A 20 -2.33 -12.89 -0.89
CA CYS A 20 -1.26 -13.73 -0.39
C CYS A 20 -1.21 -13.71 1.14
N TRP A 21 -1.36 -12.55 1.77
CA TRP A 21 -1.39 -12.44 3.21
C TRP A 21 -2.50 -13.28 3.84
N LEU A 22 -3.71 -13.28 3.27
CA LEU A 22 -4.81 -14.12 3.76
C LEU A 22 -4.45 -15.61 3.74
N ARG A 23 -3.76 -16.07 2.69
CA ARG A 23 -3.31 -17.48 2.57
C ARG A 23 -2.21 -17.81 3.57
N ILE A 24 -1.19 -16.95 3.67
CA ILE A 24 -0.09 -17.12 4.63
C ILE A 24 -0.64 -17.14 6.06
N ASN A 25 -1.54 -16.21 6.40
CA ASN A 25 -2.15 -16.15 7.72
C ASN A 25 -3.00 -17.38 8.04
N GLN A 26 -3.57 -18.07 7.05
CA GLN A 26 -4.21 -19.37 7.29
C GLN A 26 -3.20 -20.45 7.65
N GLN A 27 -2.06 -20.50 6.96
CA GLN A 27 -1.02 -21.50 7.22
C GLN A 27 -0.33 -21.25 8.57
N VAL A 28 0.09 -20.01 8.83
CA VAL A 28 0.76 -19.60 10.06
C VAL A 28 -0.10 -19.88 11.31
N ARG A 29 -1.43 -19.78 11.19
CA ARG A 29 -2.36 -20.19 12.25
C ARG A 29 -2.39 -21.70 12.49
N LYS A 30 -2.25 -22.52 11.45
CA LYS A 30 -2.12 -23.99 11.60
C LYS A 30 -0.81 -24.37 12.29
N ASP A 31 0.24 -23.58 12.06
CA ASP A 31 1.55 -23.76 12.67
C ASP A 31 1.59 -23.22 14.13
N GLY A 32 0.44 -22.80 14.69
CA GLY A 32 0.31 -22.37 16.09
C GLY A 32 0.74 -20.92 16.36
N VAL A 33 1.10 -20.15 15.34
CA VAL A 33 1.56 -18.77 15.51
C VAL A 33 0.38 -17.79 15.52
N ASN A 34 0.31 -16.96 16.55
CA ASN A 34 -0.79 -16.01 16.76
C ASN A 34 -0.53 -14.65 16.09
N VAL A 35 -0.82 -14.54 14.79
CA VAL A 35 -0.74 -13.27 14.05
C VAL A 35 -2.04 -12.48 14.18
N LYS A 36 -1.95 -11.27 14.73
CA LYS A 36 -3.13 -10.42 15.02
C LYS A 36 -3.50 -9.44 13.91
N GLY A 37 -2.62 -9.16 12.95
CA GLY A 37 -2.90 -8.15 11.94
C GLY A 37 -1.83 -8.02 10.86
N TYR A 38 -2.13 -7.15 9.89
CA TYR A 38 -1.29 -6.81 8.74
C TYR A 38 -1.37 -5.32 8.46
N PHE A 39 -0.22 -4.72 8.20
CA PHE A 39 -0.10 -3.32 7.82
C PHE A 39 0.50 -3.24 6.42
N ALA A 40 -0.25 -2.65 5.49
CA ALA A 40 0.27 -2.34 4.17
C ALA A 40 1.27 -1.17 4.26
N TRP A 41 2.46 -1.36 3.70
CA TRP A 41 3.48 -0.32 3.63
C TRP A 41 3.43 0.37 2.25
N SER A 42 3.27 1.68 2.15
CA SER A 42 2.98 2.65 3.23
C SER A 42 1.76 3.51 2.93
N LEU A 43 1.27 4.16 3.99
CA LEU A 43 0.03 4.94 3.96
C LEU A 43 0.15 6.20 3.11
N LEU A 44 1.26 6.94 3.24
CA LEU A 44 1.48 8.26 2.64
C LEU A 44 2.76 8.24 1.82
N ASP A 45 2.76 8.91 0.67
CA ASP A 45 3.99 9.21 -0.06
C ASP A 45 4.97 9.92 0.90
N ASN A 46 6.19 9.40 1.03
CA ASN A 46 7.19 9.89 1.96
C ASN A 46 8.59 9.85 1.36
N TYR A 47 9.57 10.35 2.11
CA TYR A 47 10.98 10.29 1.73
C TYR A 47 11.46 8.84 1.71
N LYS A 48 11.83 8.34 0.53
CA LYS A 48 12.38 7.01 0.35
C LYS A 48 13.90 7.08 0.27
N TRP A 49 14.59 7.15 1.40
CA TRP A 49 16.05 6.98 1.56
C TRP A 49 16.89 7.23 0.30
N ASN A 50 17.29 6.16 -0.41
CA ASN A 50 18.18 6.20 -1.58
C ASN A 50 17.54 6.78 -2.86
N SER A 51 16.22 6.95 -2.86
CA SER A 51 15.42 7.43 -3.98
C SER A 51 14.75 8.78 -3.70
N SER A 52 15.02 9.37 -2.53
CA SER A 52 14.43 10.64 -2.12
C SER A 52 12.90 10.66 -2.34
N TYR A 53 12.35 11.70 -2.96
CA TYR A 53 10.91 11.82 -3.27
C TYR A 53 10.51 11.33 -4.68
N THR A 54 11.44 10.71 -5.40
CA THR A 54 11.21 10.31 -6.81
C THR A 54 10.35 9.06 -6.96
N LEU A 55 10.29 8.22 -5.91
CA LEU A 55 9.53 6.98 -5.89
C LEU A 55 8.27 7.10 -5.02
N ARG A 56 7.12 6.87 -5.63
CA ARG A 56 5.80 7.02 -5.00
C ARG A 56 5.00 5.72 -5.08
N PHE A 57 5.15 4.87 -4.07
CA PHE A 57 4.51 3.54 -3.98
C PHE A 57 3.31 3.52 -3.02
N ASP A 58 3.00 4.63 -2.39
CA ASP A 58 2.11 4.67 -1.25
C ASP A 58 0.64 4.74 -1.69
N ILE A 59 -0.29 4.43 -0.79
CA ILE A 59 -1.73 4.39 -1.13
C ILE A 59 -2.38 5.77 -1.21
N ILE A 60 -1.77 6.79 -0.62
CA ILE A 60 -2.20 8.18 -0.69
C ILE A 60 -1.08 9.00 -1.33
N PHE A 61 -1.45 9.72 -2.38
CA PHE A 61 -0.57 10.67 -3.04
C PHE A 61 -0.44 11.95 -2.21
N ILE A 62 0.79 12.46 -2.09
CA ILE A 62 1.05 13.78 -1.51
C ILE A 62 1.53 14.73 -2.61
N ASP A 63 0.83 15.85 -2.73
CA ASP A 63 1.21 16.96 -3.60
C ASP A 63 2.19 17.88 -2.83
N TYR A 64 3.48 17.75 -3.14
CA TYR A 64 4.53 18.54 -2.48
C TYR A 64 4.50 20.02 -2.87
N ASP A 65 3.96 20.35 -4.03
CA ASP A 65 3.91 21.72 -4.55
C ASP A 65 2.66 22.47 -4.05
N ASN A 66 1.62 21.74 -3.67
CA ASN A 66 0.35 22.27 -3.18
C ASN A 66 0.16 22.04 -1.68
N ASN A 67 1.09 22.55 -0.86
CA ASN A 67 1.00 22.52 0.60
C ASN A 67 0.73 21.11 1.19
N LEU A 68 1.38 20.09 0.64
CA LEU A 68 1.25 18.69 1.06
C LEU A 68 -0.19 18.18 1.00
N LYS A 69 -0.97 18.56 -0.01
CA LYS A 69 -2.36 18.09 -0.15
C LYS A 69 -2.39 16.58 -0.38
N ARG A 70 -3.34 15.90 0.27
CA ARG A 70 -3.47 14.43 0.22
C ARG A 70 -4.56 14.03 -0.77
N HIS A 71 -4.22 13.12 -1.68
CA HIS A 71 -5.12 12.59 -2.69
C HIS A 71 -5.16 11.06 -2.59
N PRO A 72 -6.29 10.45 -2.17
CA PRO A 72 -6.43 9.00 -2.14
C PRO A 72 -6.27 8.41 -3.54
N LYS A 73 -5.38 7.42 -3.71
CA LYS A 73 -5.26 6.68 -4.97
C LYS A 73 -6.35 5.60 -5.05
N ASP A 74 -6.54 5.01 -6.23
CA ASP A 74 -7.49 3.89 -6.41
C ASP A 74 -7.20 2.71 -5.48
N SER A 75 -5.92 2.50 -5.16
CA SER A 75 -5.48 1.51 -4.17
C SER A 75 -6.02 1.79 -2.77
N ALA A 76 -6.07 3.05 -2.31
CA ALA A 76 -6.68 3.41 -1.03
C ALA A 76 -8.20 3.15 -1.03
N MET A 77 -8.88 3.48 -2.12
CA MET A 77 -10.32 3.24 -2.26
C MET A 77 -10.64 1.74 -2.30
N TRP A 78 -9.83 0.95 -2.98
CA TRP A 78 -9.93 -0.51 -2.97
C TRP A 78 -9.61 -1.09 -1.58
N PHE A 79 -8.57 -0.60 -0.90
CA PHE A 79 -8.18 -1.09 0.42
C PHE A 79 -9.26 -0.79 1.48
N LYS A 80 -9.89 0.39 1.41
CA LYS A 80 -11.11 0.70 2.19
C LYS A 80 -12.24 -0.28 1.89
N LYS A 81 -12.44 -0.62 0.61
CA LYS A 81 -13.22 -1.74 0.07
C LYS A 81 -13.01 -3.03 0.87
N PHE A 82 -11.76 -3.46 0.82
CA PHE A 82 -11.28 -4.75 1.32
C PHE A 82 -11.38 -4.88 2.85
N LEU A 83 -11.13 -3.80 3.59
CA LEU A 83 -11.20 -3.79 5.06
C LEU A 83 -12.64 -3.79 5.59
N LYS A 84 -13.59 -3.26 4.82
CA LYS A 84 -15.01 -3.32 5.15
C LYS A 84 -15.55 -4.70 4.77
N LYS A 85 -15.54 -5.61 5.74
CA LYS A 85 -16.34 -6.84 5.71
C LYS A 85 -17.75 -6.55 6.19
#